data_AF-A0A821T0A8-F1
#
_entry.id   AF-A0A821T0A8-F1
#
_cell.length_a   1.000
_cell.length_b   1.000
_cell.length_c   1.000
_cell.angle_alpha   90.00
_cell.angle_beta   90.00
_cell.angle_gamma   90.00
#
_symmetry.space_group_name_H-M   'P 1'
#
loop_
_entity.id
_entity.type
_entity.pdbx_description
1 polymer ?
#
loop_
_entity_poly.entity_id
_entity_poly.type
_entity_poly.pdbx_seq_one_letter_code
_entity_poly.pdbx_strand_id
1 'polypeptide(L)'
;METIINGQLLRYLEGHQLISDSQYGFRRGRLADDLLVYLTHRWAVAIESKGEALAVSLDIAKAFDRVWHRALLSKLPAYGLLEKLCN
;
A
#
# COMPACT_ATOMS: atom_id res chain seq x y z
N MET A 1 17.80 -14.20 -3.34
CA MET A 1 17.89 -13.54 -2.03
C MET A 1 16.77 -12.53 -1.84
N GLU A 2 16.58 -11.60 -2.77
CA GLU A 2 15.49 -10.60 -2.74
C GLU A 2 14.09 -11.20 -2.56
N THR A 3 13.72 -12.21 -3.35
CA THR A 3 12.39 -12.86 -3.24
C THR A 3 12.12 -13.46 -1.86
N ILE A 4 13.17 -13.98 -1.20
CA ILE A 4 13.07 -14.56 0.15
C ILE A 4 12.84 -13.46 1.16
N ILE A 5 13.63 -12.38 1.09
CA ILE A 5 13.50 -11.21 1.97
C ILE A 5 12.12 -10.57 1.80
N ASN A 6 11.69 -10.34 0.55
CA ASN A 6 10.38 -9.79 0.24
C ASN A 6 9.25 -10.68 0.80
N GLY A 7 9.33 -12.00 0.59
CA GLY A 7 8.34 -12.92 1.13
C GLY A 7 8.27 -12.95 2.67
N GLN A 8 9.41 -12.78 3.36
CA GLN A 8 9.45 -12.67 4.82
C GLN A 8 8.89 -11.32 5.30
N LEU A 9 9.28 -10.23 4.63
CA LEU A 9 8.84 -8.88 4.94
C LEU A 9 7.33 -8.73 4.76
N LEU A 10 6.78 -9.16 3.62
CA LEU A 10 5.34 -9.13 3.38
C LEU A 10 4.57 -9.93 4.45
N ARG A 11 5.04 -11.14 4.79
CA ARG A 11 4.41 -11.96 5.82
C ARG A 11 4.40 -11.25 7.18
N TYR A 12 5.49 -10.59 7.54
CA TYR A 12 5.58 -9.81 8.77
C TYR A 12 4.61 -8.63 8.75
N LEU A 13 4.64 -7.83 7.67
CA LEU A 13 3.81 -6.63 7.52
C LEU A 13 2.31 -6.96 7.52
N GLU A 14 1.90 -8.05 6.85
CA GLU A 14 0.51 -8.50 6.83
C GLU A 14 0.09 -9.11 8.18
N GLY A 15 0.93 -9.95 8.77
CA GLY A 15 0.64 -10.59 10.07
C GLY A 15 0.49 -9.60 11.23
N HIS A 16 1.13 -8.42 11.13
CA HIS A 16 1.03 -7.34 12.12
C HIS A 16 0.12 -6.19 11.68
N GLN A 17 -0.62 -6.33 10.58
CA GLN A 17 -1.55 -5.31 10.05
C GLN A 17 -0.88 -3.94 9.82
N LEU A 18 0.38 -3.93 9.38
CA LEU A 18 1.18 -2.72 9.16
C LEU A 18 0.94 -2.07 7.79
N ILE A 19 0.20 -2.74 6.91
CA ILE A 19 -0.22 -2.24 5.60
C ILE A 19 -1.72 -2.01 5.63
N SER A 20 -2.17 -0.89 5.05
CA SER A 20 -3.60 -0.58 4.94
C SER A 20 -4.36 -1.66 4.17
N ASP A 21 -5.57 -1.96 4.64
CA ASP A 21 -6.53 -2.78 3.91
C ASP A 21 -7.11 -2.11 2.67
N SER A 22 -6.84 -0.81 2.46
CA SER A 22 -7.14 -0.12 1.20
C SER A 22 -5.95 -0.09 0.23
N GLN A 23 -4.84 -0.76 0.55
CA GLN A 23 -3.74 -0.95 -0.39
C GLN A 23 -4.00 -2.18 -1.26
N TYR A 24 -4.17 -1.99 -2.57
CA TYR A 24 -4.43 -3.07 -3.52
C TYR A 24 -3.19 -3.46 -4.33
N GLY A 25 -2.28 -2.51 -4.58
CA GLY A 25 -1.03 -2.77 -5.29
C GLY A 25 -0.01 -3.55 -4.44
N PHE A 26 0.76 -4.41 -5.09
CA PHE A 26 1.87 -5.18 -4.50
C PHE A 26 1.48 -6.06 -3.30
N ARG A 27 0.19 -6.44 -3.20
CA ARG A 27 -0.32 -7.35 -2.17
C ARG A 27 -0.85 -8.63 -2.80
N ARG A 28 -0.59 -9.76 -2.13
CA ARG A 28 -1.08 -11.05 -2.61
C ARG A 28 -2.60 -11.11 -2.42
N GLY A 29 -3.31 -11.59 -3.44
CA GLY A 29 -4.76 -11.77 -3.38
C GLY A 29 -5.55 -10.45 -3.44
N ARG A 30 -4.92 -9.34 -3.85
CA ARG A 30 -5.57 -8.08 -4.16
C ARG A 30 -5.17 -7.64 -5.56
N LEU A 31 -6.17 -7.34 -6.37
CA LEU A 31 -6.02 -6.94 -7.76
C LEU A 31 -6.45 -5.48 -7.96
N ALA A 32 -6.00 -4.90 -9.07
CA ALA A 32 -6.49 -3.58 -9.50
C ALA A 32 -8.01 -3.61 -9.74
N ASP A 33 -8.53 -4.73 -10.22
CA ASP A 33 -9.96 -4.94 -10.46
C ASP A 33 -10.77 -4.87 -9.16
N ASP A 34 -10.24 -5.36 -8.03
CA ASP A 34 -10.92 -5.28 -6.73
C ASP A 34 -11.12 -3.82 -6.31
N LEU A 35 -10.10 -2.97 -6.54
CA LEU A 35 -10.20 -1.53 -6.29
C LEU A 35 -11.22 -0.88 -7.23
N LEU A 36 -11.22 -1.25 -8.51
CA LEU A 36 -12.15 -0.71 -9.50
C LEU A 36 -13.61 -1.05 -9.14
N VAL A 37 -13.87 -2.31 -8.77
CA VAL A 37 -15.19 -2.77 -8.32
C VAL A 37 -15.61 -2.00 -7.07
N TYR A 38 -14.71 -1.86 -6.09
CA TYR A 38 -14.99 -1.11 -4.86
C TYR A 38 -15.35 0.36 -5.14
N LEU A 39 -14.55 1.05 -5.96
CA LEU A 39 -14.80 2.45 -6.31
C LEU A 39 -16.10 2.62 -7.10
N THR A 40 -16.35 1.74 -8.07
CA THR A 40 -17.58 1.76 -8.88
C THR A 40 -18.81 1.58 -8.00
N HIS A 41 -18.77 0.64 -7.05
CA HIS A 41 -19.85 0.45 -6.08
C HIS A 41 -20.05 1.70 -5.21
N ARG A 42 -18.97 2.29 -4.69
CA ARG A 42 -19.03 3.51 -3.87
C ARG A 42 -19.66 4.69 -4.64
N TRP A 43 -19.32 4.85 -5.91
CA TRP A 43 -19.89 5.89 -6.76
C TRP A 43 -21.35 5.62 -7.10
N ALA A 44 -21.72 4.37 -7.40
CA ALA A 44 -23.11 4.00 -7.64
C ALA A 44 -24.01 4.33 -6.44
N VAL A 45 -23.58 3.99 -5.22
CA VAL A 45 -24.30 4.32 -3.97
C VAL A 45 -24.48 5.83 -3.80
N ALA A 46 -23.45 6.63 -4.12
CA ALA A 46 -23.55 8.08 -4.05
C ALA A 46 -24.59 8.63 -5.05
N ILE A 47 -24.61 8.10 -6.28
CA ILE A 47 -25.59 8.47 -7.30
C ILE A 47 -27.01 8.09 -6.88
N GLU A 48 -27.22 6.86 -6.40
CA GLU A 48 -28.53 6.37 -5.97
C GLU A 48 -29.10 7.18 -4.80
N SER A 49 -28.24 7.59 -3.87
CA SER A 49 -28.62 8.44 -2.74
C SER A 49 -28.79 9.92 -3.09
N LYS A 50 -28.67 10.29 -4.37
CA LYS A 50 -28.66 11.68 -4.87
C LYS A 50 -27.60 12.55 -4.18
N GLY A 51 -26.53 11.92 -3.71
CA GLY A 51 -25.36 12.57 -3.15
C GLY A 51 -24.32 12.92 -4.22
N GLU A 52 -23.13 13.28 -3.77
CA GLU A 52 -22.00 13.62 -4.62
C GLU A 52 -20.82 12.64 -4.38
N ALA A 53 -20.11 12.31 -5.44
CA ALA A 53 -18.86 11.55 -5.37
C ALA A 53 -17.72 12.42 -5.89
N LEU A 54 -16.71 12.66 -5.04
CA LEU A 54 -15.48 13.37 -5.40
C LEU A 54 -14.29 12.41 -5.29
N ALA A 55 -13.42 12.44 -6.28
CA ALA A 55 -12.18 11.67 -6.29
C ALA A 55 -10.98 12.60 -6.46
N VAL A 56 -9.94 12.37 -5.66
CA VAL A 56 -8.64 13.03 -5.79
C VAL A 56 -7.62 11.96 -6.16
N SER A 57 -6.98 12.12 -7.31
CA SER A 57 -5.90 11.24 -7.76
C SER A 57 -4.55 11.90 -7.47
N LEU A 58 -3.67 11.17 -6.79
CA LEU A 58 -2.32 11.59 -6.47
C LEU A 58 -1.33 10.61 -7.09
N ASP A 59 -0.33 11.13 -7.79
CA ASP A 59 0.74 10.35 -8.40
C ASP A 59 2.12 10.88 -7.98
N ILE A 60 3.07 9.96 -7.74
CA ILE A 60 4.44 10.28 -7.36
C ILE A 60 5.36 10.00 -8.55
N ALA A 61 5.76 11.06 -9.25
CA ALA A 61 6.67 10.95 -10.38
C ALA A 61 7.99 10.29 -9.98
N LYS A 62 8.35 9.18 -10.66
CA LYS A 62 9.58 8.41 -10.43
C LYS A 62 9.74 7.93 -8.97
N ALA A 63 8.69 7.38 -8.38
CA ALA A 63 8.64 6.99 -6.96
C ALA A 63 9.83 6.13 -6.50
N PHE A 64 10.29 5.17 -7.32
CA PHE A 64 11.44 4.32 -6.97
C PHE A 64 12.78 5.06 -7.08
N ASP A 65 12.95 5.96 -8.05
CA ASP A 65 14.19 6.75 -8.20
C ASP A 65 14.30 7.86 -7.13
N ARG A 66 13.17 8.33 -6.60
CA ARG A 66 13.09 9.47 -5.68
C ARG A 66 12.89 9.09 -4.22
N VAL A 67 12.98 7.80 -3.90
CA VAL A 67 12.81 7.36 -2.52
C VAL A 67 13.94 7.90 -1.64
N TRP A 68 13.59 8.53 -0.52
CA TRP A 68 14.58 9.02 0.43
C TRP A 68 15.06 7.87 1.33
N HIS A 69 16.08 7.13 0.86
CA HIS A 69 16.57 5.92 1.52
C HIS A 69 16.87 6.09 3.01
N ARG A 70 17.57 7.17 3.41
CA ARG A 70 17.89 7.44 4.82
C ARG A 70 16.64 7.58 5.70
N ALA A 71 15.63 8.31 5.21
CA ALA A 71 14.38 8.48 5.92
C ALA A 71 13.52 7.21 5.94
N LEU A 72 13.59 6.39 4.88
CA LEU A 72 12.94 5.09 4.85
C LEU A 72 13.54 4.15 5.92
N LEU A 73 14.87 4.06 5.97
CA LEU A 73 15.58 3.22 6.94
C LEU A 73 15.30 3.68 8.38
N SER A 74 15.30 4.99 8.66
CA SER A 74 15.00 5.50 10.01
C SER A 74 13.56 5.26 10.44
N LYS A 75 12.63 4.98 9.51
CA LYS A 75 11.24 4.63 9.84
C LYS A 75 11.07 3.16 10.21
N LEU A 76 11.93 2.26 9.72
CA LEU A 76 11.79 0.81 9.93
C LEU A 76 11.62 0.41 11.41
N PRO A 77 12.37 0.98 12.38
CA PRO A 77 12.20 0.62 13.79
C PRO A 77 10.80 0.91 14.35
N ALA A 78 10.13 1.96 13.86
CA ALA A 78 8.75 2.29 14.25
C ALA A 78 7.73 1.24 13.78
N TYR A 79 8.08 0.45 12.75
CA TYR A 79 7.31 -0.68 12.26
C TYR A 79 7.78 -2.02 12.85
N GLY A 80 8.64 -2.00 13.88
CA GLY A 80 9.17 -3.22 14.50
C GLY A 80 10.22 -3.96 13.65
N LEU A 81 10.71 -3.31 12.59
CA LEU A 81 11.75 -3.86 11.72
C LEU A 81 13.13 -3.35 12.15
N LEU A 82 14.08 -4.26 12.32
CA LEU A 82 15.44 -3.92 12.74
C LEU A 82 16.19 -3.20 11.62
N GLU A 83 16.90 -2.14 11.98
CA GLU A 83 17.76 -1.37 11.05
C GLU A 83 18.86 -2.25 10.43
N LYS A 84 19.25 -3.34 11.11
CA LYS A 84 20.25 -4.32 10.64
C LYS A 84 19.82 -5.16 9.43
N LEU A 85 18.58 -5.05 8.95
CA LEU A 85 18.16 -5.69 7.69
C LEU A 85 18.92 -5.17 6.46
N CYS A 86 19.59 -4.02 6.57
CA CYS A 86 20.21 -3.31 5.45
C CYS A 86 21.72 -3.09 5.59
N ASN A 87 22.39 -3.78 6.53
CA ASN A 87 23.85 -3.79 6.67
C ASN A 87 24.48 -5.07 6.11
#